data_AF-A0A2V8A8V3-F1
#
_entry.id   AF-A0A2V8A8V3-F1
#
_cell.length_a   1.000
_cell.length_b   1.000
_cell.length_c   1.000
_cell.angle_alpha   90.00
_cell.angle_beta   90.00
_cell.angle_gamma   90.00
#
_symmetry.space_group_name_H-M   'P 1'
#
loop_
_entity.id
_entity.type
_entity.pdbx_description
1 polymer ?
#
loop_
_entity_poly.entity_id
_entity_poly.type
_entity_poly.pdbx_seq_one_letter_code
_entity_poly.pdbx_strand_id
1 'polypeptide(L)' 'MRIGFIGFGEAGSTIAGGLRSAGVEGLFAFDINAHDARFRTAGPLIQRRAVEGGTTLGDSSQALAPCAMMPTSTSFNR' A
#
# COMPACT_ATOMS: atom_id res chain seq x y z
N MET A 1 14.75 8.54 -0.13
CA MET A 1 13.70 8.62 -1.17
C MET A 1 12.41 8.10 -0.58
N ARG A 2 11.24 8.68 -0.92
CA ARG A 2 9.92 8.22 -0.43
C ARG A 2 9.08 7.76 -1.61
N ILE A 3 8.55 6.55 -1.56
CA ILE A 3 7.70 5.95 -2.58
C ILE A 3 6.33 5.72 -1.97
N GLY A 4 5.29 6.18 -2.65
CA GLY A 4 3.90 6.11 -2.20
C GLY A 4 3.07 5.23 -3.14
N PHE A 5 2.38 4.22 -2.61
CA PHE A 5 1.47 3.36 -3.36
C PHE A 5 0.02 3.78 -3.21
N ILE A 6 -0.70 3.93 -4.32
CA ILE A 6 -2.17 4.09 -4.32
C ILE A 6 -2.79 2.74 -4.71
N GLY A 7 -3.42 2.10 -3.73
CA GLY A 7 -3.87 0.70 -3.79
C GLY A 7 -2.77 -0.25 -3.31
N PHE A 8 -3.02 -1.04 -2.27
CA PHE A 8 -2.05 -1.90 -1.59
C PHE A 8 -2.53 -3.35 -1.46
N GLY A 9 -3.11 -3.87 -2.54
CA GLY A 9 -3.41 -5.29 -2.73
C GLY A 9 -2.15 -6.13 -3.05
N GLU A 10 -2.32 -7.25 -3.76
CA GLU A 10 -1.19 -8.14 -4.14
C GLU A 10 -0.04 -7.36 -4.79
N ALA A 11 -0.32 -6.70 -5.92
CA ALA A 11 0.70 -6.04 -6.73
C ALA A 11 1.47 -4.97 -5.96
N GLY A 12 0.76 -4.08 -5.25
CA GLY A 12 1.38 -3.04 -4.43
C GLY A 12 2.30 -3.63 -3.36
N SER A 13 1.83 -4.66 -2.64
CA SER A 13 2.62 -5.31 -1.59
C SER A 13 3.85 -6.08 -2.13
N THR A 14 3.73 -6.76 -3.27
CA THR A 14 4.85 -7.49 -3.90
C THR A 14 5.93 -6.52 -4.37
N ILE A 15 5.54 -5.42 -5.00
CA ILE A 15 6.48 -4.40 -5.49
C ILE A 15 7.16 -3.71 -4.29
N ALA A 16 6.41 -3.33 -3.26
CA ALA A 16 6.95 -2.77 -2.03
C ALA A 16 7.95 -3.72 -1.36
N GLY A 17 7.63 -5.02 -1.29
CA GLY A 17 8.55 -6.05 -0.78
C GLY A 17 9.86 -6.12 -1.56
N GLY A 18 9.79 -6.13 -2.90
CA GLY A 18 10.99 -6.11 -3.75
C GLY A 18 11.86 -4.87 -3.54
N LEU A 19 11.23 -3.69 -3.44
CA LEU A 19 11.92 -2.44 -3.16
C LEU A 19 12.55 -2.42 -1.76
N ARG A 20 11.86 -2.97 -0.76
CA ARG A 20 12.40 -3.14 0.59
C ARG A 20 13.64 -4.03 0.58
N SER A 21 13.59 -5.17 -0.11
CA SER A 21 14.74 -6.06 -0.29
C SER A 21 15.90 -5.40 -1.04
N ALA A 22 15.63 -4.41 -1.90
CA ALA A 22 16.62 -3.59 -2.58
C ALA A 22 17.17 -2.43 -1.71
N GLY A 23 16.74 -2.30 -0.45
CA GLY A 23 17.23 -1.29 0.49
C GLY A 23 16.43 0.02 0.51
N VAL A 24 15.25 0.06 -0.10
CA VAL A 24 14.37 1.24 0.00
C VAL A 24 13.65 1.23 1.35
N GLU A 25 13.86 2.28 2.13
CA GLU A 25 13.26 2.37 3.48
C GLU A 25 12.00 3.24 3.55
N GLY A 26 11.88 4.24 2.68
CA GLY A 26 10.75 5.18 2.69
C GLY A 26 9.55 4.66 1.88
N LEU A 27 8.90 3.61 2.35
CA LEU A 27 7.73 3.01 1.68
C LEU A 27 6.44 3.42 2.39
N PHE A 28 5.51 4.00 1.65
CA PHE A 28 4.20 4.46 2.13
C PHE A 28 3.11 3.94 1.22
N ALA A 29 1.91 3.69 1.75
CA ALA A 29 0.78 3.23 0.96
C ALA A 29 -0.54 3.79 1.47
N PHE A 30 -1.51 3.90 0.57
CA PHE A 30 -2.89 4.18 0.89
C PHE A 30 -3.77 3.20 0.11
N ASP A 31 -4.72 2.56 0.79
CA ASP A 31 -5.74 1.73 0.16
C ASP A 31 -7.10 2.03 0.80
N ILE A 32 -8.10 2.29 -0.02
CA ILE A 32 -9.47 2.59 0.42
C ILE A 32 -10.09 1.45 1.23
N ASN A 33 -9.67 0.21 1.00
CA ASN A 33 -10.19 -0.97 1.66
C ASN A 33 -9.44 -1.30 2.96
N ALA A 34 -8.34 -0.62 3.28
CA ALA A 34 -7.52 -0.92 4.45
C ALA A 34 -8.31 -0.83 5.77
N HIS A 35 -9.29 0.09 5.84
CA HIS A 35 -10.12 0.35 7.01
C HIS A 35 -11.62 0.19 6.75
N ASP A 36 -12.00 -0.30 5.57
CA ASP A 36 -13.41 -0.45 5.21
C ASP A 36 -14.00 -1.72 5.81
N ALA A 37 -14.89 -1.54 6.79
CA ALA A 37 -15.57 -2.63 7.49
C ALA A 37 -16.45 -3.51 6.59
N ARG A 38 -16.80 -3.07 5.37
CA ARG A 38 -17.54 -3.87 4.39
C ARG A 38 -16.70 -5.05 3.88
N PHE A 39 -15.37 -4.91 3.86
CA PHE A 39 -14.45 -5.94 3.37
C PHE A 39 -13.75 -6.64 4.54
N ARG A 40 -14.42 -7.65 5.12
CA ARG A 40 -13.93 -8.40 6.29
C ARG A 40 -12.55 -9.04 6.13
N THR A 41 -12.12 -9.33 4.91
CA THR A 41 -10.84 -10.00 4.62
C THR A 41 -9.80 -9.06 4.00
N ALA A 42 -10.20 -8.10 3.16
CA ALA A 42 -9.27 -7.25 2.43
C ALA A 42 -8.50 -6.30 3.37
N GLY A 43 -9.20 -5.61 4.28
CA GLY A 43 -8.57 -4.68 5.22
C GLY A 43 -7.47 -5.34 6.07
N PRO A 44 -7.77 -6.44 6.80
CA PRO A 44 -6.76 -7.16 7.58
C PRO A 44 -5.58 -7.68 6.74
N LEU A 45 -5.83 -8.14 5.51
CA LEU A 45 -4.78 -8.61 4.61
C LEU A 45 -3.85 -7.48 4.17
N ILE A 46 -4.41 -6.32 3.80
CA ILE A 46 -3.66 -5.12 3.44
C ILE A 46 -2.81 -4.65 4.61
N GLN A 47 -3.39 -4.56 5.81
CA GLN A 47 -2.67 -4.15 7.02
C GLN A 47 -1.53 -5.11 7.34
N ARG A 48 -1.78 -6.43 7.29
CA ARG A 48 -0.75 -7.45 7.50
C ARG A 48 0.42 -7.29 6.52
N ARG A 49 0.13 -7.12 5.23
CA ARG A 49 1.16 -6.93 4.20
C ARG A 49 1.99 -5.69 4.40
N ALA A 50 1.35 -4.59 4.81
CA ALA A 50 2.06 -3.35 5.11
C ALA A 50 3.06 -3.55 6.24
N VAL A 51 2.65 -4.23 7.31
CA VAL A 51 3.53 -4.58 8.44
C VAL A 51 4.67 -5.50 7.98
N GLU A 52 4.36 -6.60 7.29
CA GLU A 52 5.36 -7.58 6.82
C GLU A 52 6.37 -6.94 5.84
N GLY A 53 5.91 -6.03 4.98
CA GLY A 53 6.73 -5.33 3.99
C GLY A 53 7.42 -4.06 4.50
N GLY A 54 7.27 -3.70 5.78
CA GLY A 54 7.82 -2.46 6.33
C GLY A 54 7.30 -1.20 5.62
N THR A 55 6.05 -1.21 5.19
CA THR A 55 5.37 -0.10 4.50
C THR A 55 4.41 0.60 5.45
N THR A 56 4.46 1.93 5.51
CA THR A 56 3.55 2.72 6.34
C THR A 56 2.22 2.95 5.61
N LEU A 57 1.09 2.51 6.20
CA LEU A 57 -0.24 2.86 5.71
C LEU A 57 -0.63 4.26 6.20
N GLY A 58 -1.04 5.13 5.27
CA GLY A 58 -1.63 6.43 5.56
C GLY A 58 -3.16 6.38 5.55
N ASP A 59 -3.79 7.29 6.29
CA ASP A 59 -5.26 7.36 6.41
C ASP A 59 -5.95 7.98 5.18
N SER A 60 -5.18 8.61 4.28
CA SER A 60 -5.70 9.27 3.08
C SER A 60 -4.68 9.26 1.95
N SER A 61 -5.14 9.37 0.69
CA SER A 61 -4.24 9.48 -0.46
C SER A 61 -3.40 10.76 -0.43
N GLN A 62 -3.93 11.83 0.18
CA GLN A 62 -3.25 13.11 0.37
C GLN A 62 -1.99 12.97 1.25
N ALA A 63 -1.99 12.01 2.19
CA ALA A 63 -0.80 11.74 3.01
C ALA A 63 0.42 11.30 2.17
N LEU A 64 0.20 10.86 0.92
CA LEU A 64 1.26 10.45 -0.02
C LEU A 64 1.77 11.58 -0.92
N ALA A 65 1.23 12.80 -0.82
CA ALA A 65 1.69 13.96 -1.59
C ALA A 65 3.22 14.21 -1.57
N PRO A 66 3.97 13.95 -0.48
CA PRO A 66 5.42 14.13 -0.48
C PRO A 66 6.20 12.95 -1.10
N CYS A 67 5.54 11.92 -1.64
CA CYS A 67 6.18 10.73 -2.18
C CYS A 67 6.20 10.74 -3.71
N ALA A 68 7.15 10.02 -4.31
CA ALA A 68 7.02 9.59 -5.69
C ALA A 68 5.88 8.56 -5.78
N MET A 69 4.81 8.89 -6.52
CA MET A 69 3.59 8.10 -6.53
C MET A 69 3.65 6.97 -7.55
N MET A 70 3.27 5.77 -7.10
CA MET A 70 3.09 4.58 -7.91
C MET A 70 1.64 4.08 -7.78
N PRO A 71 0.80 4.26 -8.81
CA PRO A 71 -0.54 3.69 -8.82
C PRO A 71 -0.45 2.17 -9.03
N THR A 72 -1.05 1.41 -8.12
CA THR A 72 -1.05 -0.06 -8.12
C THR A 72 -2.45 -0.65 -7.96
N SER A 73 -3.49 0.19 -7.98
CA SER A 73 -4.88 -0.27 -7.96
C SER A 73 -5.24 -1.03 -9.24
N THR A 74 -5.45 -2.34 -9.11
CA THR A 74 -6.14 -3.15 -10.11
C THR A 74 -7.60 -3.31 -9.69
N SER A 75 -8.42 -2.28 -9.89
CA SER A 75 -9.87 -2.44 -9.86
C SER A 75 -10.31 -3.14 -11.14
N PHE A 76 -10.27 -4.47 -11.17
CA PHE A 76 -11.14 -5.20 -12.09
C PHE A 76 -12.54 -5.14 -11.49
N ASN A 77 -13.34 -4.22 -11.99
CA ASN A 77 -14.76 -4.12 -11.69
C ASN A 77 -15.39 -5.50 -11.98
N ARG A 78 -15.84 -6.22 -10.95
CA ARG A 78 -16.77 -7.35 -11.09
C ARG A 78 -18.03 -7.01 -10.32
#